data_AF-B9V984-F1
#
_entry.id   AF-B9V984-F1
#
_cell.length_a   1.000
_cell.length_b   1.000
_cell.length_c   1.000
_cell.angle_alpha   90.00
_cell.angle_beta   90.00
_cell.angle_gamma   90.00
#
_symmetry.space_group_name_H-M   'P 1'
#
loop_
_entity.id
_entity.type
_entity.pdbx_description
1 polymer ?
#
loop_
_entity_poly.entity_id
_entity_poly.type
_entity_poly.pdbx_seq_one_letter_code
_entity_poly.pdbx_strand_id
1 'polypeptide(L)'
;MGFEDGFYTIRHLVEGQPPNIPGGMYASSKDGKDEPVTAEPLGPHSKIRWWIARYPEAGEDMYTITEFRVDESIPGQWARPHNEVGGPVYLYDRIRAEETGYVCEWRIQPAYEDVDGVFNIMGNSRIGSTDWADLREEGGKPQVYLKPVPVVPNMYIPRWFISKVD
;
A
#
# COMPACT_ATOMS: atom_id res chain seq x y z
N MET A 1 2.82 -11.68 16.82
CA MET A 1 2.51 -12.43 15.58
C MET A 1 2.58 -11.43 14.44
N GLY A 2 3.34 -11.73 13.38
CA GLY A 2 3.41 -10.87 12.20
C GLY A 2 2.16 -10.98 11.34
N PHE A 3 2.02 -10.07 10.37
CA PHE A 3 0.98 -10.14 9.34
C PHE A 3 1.14 -11.43 8.52
N GLU A 4 0.03 -12.09 8.18
CA GLU A 4 0.06 -13.37 7.48
C GLU A 4 0.28 -13.19 5.97
N ASP A 5 1.02 -14.10 5.35
CA ASP A 5 1.14 -14.15 3.90
C ASP A 5 -0.20 -14.58 3.28
N GLY A 6 -0.59 -13.98 2.15
CA GLY A 6 -1.86 -14.28 1.51
C GLY A 6 -2.32 -13.30 0.43
N PHE A 7 -3.49 -13.57 -0.13
CA PHE A 7 -4.20 -12.64 -1.00
C PHE A 7 -5.10 -11.72 -0.18
N TYR A 8 -5.06 -10.42 -0.47
CA TYR A 8 -5.78 -9.39 0.26
C TYR A 8 -6.39 -8.34 -0.68
N THR A 9 -7.41 -7.64 -0.17
CA THR A 9 -7.81 -6.33 -0.68
C THR A 9 -7.38 -5.24 0.28
N ILE A 10 -7.00 -4.08 -0.23
CA ILE A 10 -6.49 -2.94 0.55
C ILE A 10 -7.42 -1.75 0.33
N ARG A 11 -8.33 -1.49 1.27
CA ARG A 11 -9.35 -0.43 1.17
C ARG A 11 -8.95 0.81 1.94
N HIS A 12 -8.96 1.97 1.29
CA HIS A 12 -8.66 3.25 1.94
C HIS A 12 -9.72 3.58 2.99
N LEU A 13 -9.28 4.06 4.14
CA LEU A 13 -10.14 4.60 5.19
C LEU A 13 -9.82 6.08 5.38
N VAL A 14 -10.82 6.95 5.22
CA VAL A 14 -10.70 8.35 5.66
C VAL A 14 -10.83 8.44 7.18
N GLU A 15 -10.40 9.57 7.76
CA GLU A 15 -10.53 9.80 9.19
C GLU A 15 -11.99 9.65 9.64
N GLY A 16 -12.21 8.94 10.75
CA GLY A 16 -13.54 8.61 11.26
C GLY A 16 -14.34 7.54 10.49
N GLN A 17 -13.86 7.05 9.33
CA GLN A 17 -14.59 6.03 8.58
C GLN A 17 -14.49 4.64 9.25
N PRO A 18 -15.63 3.97 9.54
CA PRO A 18 -15.60 2.63 10.11
C PRO A 18 -15.23 1.54 9.07
N PRO A 19 -14.47 0.50 9.48
CA PRO A 19 -14.02 -0.56 8.58
C PRO A 19 -15.14 -1.45 8.04
N ASN A 20 -16.31 -1.46 8.69
CA ASN A 20 -17.38 -2.42 8.43
C ASN A 20 -18.41 -1.93 7.40
N ILE A 21 -18.31 -0.67 6.96
CA ILE A 21 -19.24 -0.10 5.98
C ILE A 21 -18.74 -0.44 4.57
N PRO A 22 -19.54 -1.17 3.76
CA PRO A 22 -19.16 -1.53 2.39
C PRO A 22 -19.05 -0.31 1.48
N GLY A 23 -18.28 -0.45 0.41
CA GLY A 23 -17.92 0.65 -0.51
C GLY A 23 -16.58 1.30 -0.17
N GLY A 24 -16.29 2.42 -0.81
CA GLY A 24 -14.98 3.09 -0.72
C GLY A 24 -14.02 2.66 -1.83
N MET A 25 -12.80 3.17 -1.76
CA MET A 25 -11.77 3.02 -2.79
C MET A 25 -10.74 1.99 -2.34
N TYR A 26 -10.44 1.03 -3.21
CA TYR A 26 -9.44 -0.01 -2.98
C TYR A 26 -8.23 0.29 -3.85
N ALA A 27 -7.02 0.11 -3.30
CA ALA A 27 -5.80 0.22 -4.08
C ALA A 27 -5.84 -0.80 -5.23
N SER A 28 -5.46 -0.35 -6.43
CA SER A 28 -5.69 -1.07 -7.68
C SER A 28 -4.49 -1.04 -8.61
N SER A 29 -4.23 -2.17 -9.25
CA SER A 29 -3.23 -2.33 -10.31
C SER A 29 -3.80 -2.12 -11.72
N LYS A 30 -5.02 -1.58 -11.86
CA LYS A 30 -5.70 -1.46 -13.17
C LYS A 30 -4.94 -0.64 -14.21
N ASP A 31 -4.12 0.32 -13.77
CA ASP A 31 -3.35 1.19 -14.67
C ASP A 31 -2.09 0.48 -15.21
N GLY A 32 -1.71 -0.66 -14.62
CA GLY A 32 -0.61 -1.51 -15.08
C GLY A 32 0.75 -1.17 -14.47
N LYS A 33 1.78 -1.93 -14.88
CA LYS A 33 3.16 -1.69 -14.45
C LYS A 33 3.69 -0.38 -15.01
N ASP A 34 4.73 0.15 -14.35
CA ASP A 34 5.40 1.42 -14.65
C ASP A 34 4.61 2.69 -14.34
N GLU A 35 3.37 2.55 -13.87
CA GLU A 35 2.49 3.64 -13.48
C GLU A 35 2.32 3.70 -11.94
N PRO A 36 1.92 4.87 -11.38
CA PRO A 36 1.47 4.95 -10.01
C PRO A 36 0.29 4.02 -9.71
N VAL A 37 0.32 3.34 -8.56
CA VAL A 37 -0.81 2.56 -8.06
C VAL A 37 -2.00 3.51 -7.86
N THR A 38 -3.13 3.16 -8.46
CA THR A 38 -4.36 3.95 -8.41
C THR A 38 -5.35 3.34 -7.40
N ALA A 39 -6.61 3.77 -7.42
CA ALA A 39 -7.67 3.12 -6.69
C ALA A 39 -8.97 3.01 -7.52
N GLU A 40 -9.80 2.05 -7.15
CA GLU A 40 -11.14 1.85 -7.74
C GLU A 40 -12.11 1.26 -6.70
N PRO A 41 -13.44 1.45 -6.86
CA PRO A 41 -14.42 0.75 -6.05
C PRO A 41 -14.50 -0.74 -6.41
N LEU A 42 -15.19 -1.54 -5.58
CA LEU A 42 -15.53 -2.92 -5.92
C LEU A 42 -16.26 -2.99 -7.26
N GLY A 43 -15.87 -3.94 -8.12
CA GLY A 43 -16.51 -4.19 -9.41
C GLY A 43 -16.12 -5.56 -9.98
N PRO A 44 -16.89 -6.07 -10.96
CA PRO A 44 -16.68 -7.43 -11.49
C PRO A 44 -15.32 -7.64 -12.20
N HIS A 45 -14.68 -6.55 -12.63
CA HIS A 45 -13.40 -6.57 -13.34
C HIS A 45 -12.29 -5.82 -12.58
N SER A 46 -12.51 -5.50 -11.30
CA SER A 46 -11.57 -4.72 -10.50
C SER A 46 -10.23 -5.43 -10.31
N LYS A 47 -9.13 -4.69 -10.34
CA LYS A 47 -7.75 -5.16 -10.18
C LYS A 47 -7.22 -4.86 -8.77
N ILE A 48 -7.99 -5.23 -7.75
CA ILE A 48 -7.79 -4.81 -6.35
C ILE A 48 -7.22 -5.91 -5.43
N ARG A 49 -6.83 -7.05 -6.00
CA ARG A 49 -6.25 -8.18 -5.25
C ARG A 49 -4.74 -8.08 -5.25
N TRP A 50 -4.15 -8.20 -4.06
CA TRP A 50 -2.71 -8.09 -3.83
C TRP A 50 -2.22 -9.33 -3.09
N TRP A 51 -1.12 -9.92 -3.55
CA TRP A 51 -0.38 -10.91 -2.79
C TRP A 51 0.58 -10.19 -1.85
N ILE A 52 0.36 -10.33 -0.54
CA ILE A 52 1.23 -9.78 0.49
C ILE A 52 2.02 -10.94 1.09
N ALA A 53 3.34 -10.82 1.11
CA ALA A 53 4.22 -11.84 1.64
C ALA A 53 5.40 -11.23 2.38
N ARG A 54 5.84 -11.90 3.45
CA ARG A 54 7.06 -11.53 4.18
C ARG A 54 8.26 -11.47 3.25
N TYR A 55 9.14 -10.51 3.52
CA TYR A 55 10.40 -10.33 2.83
C TYR A 55 11.56 -10.27 3.82
N PRO A 56 12.03 -11.43 4.33
CA PRO A 56 13.00 -11.50 5.41
C PRO A 56 14.34 -10.82 5.11
N GLU A 57 14.74 -10.77 3.84
CA GLU A 57 16.00 -10.14 3.39
C GLU A 57 16.02 -8.62 3.60
N ALA A 58 14.85 -7.98 3.67
CA ALA A 58 14.70 -6.54 3.96
C ALA A 58 14.70 -6.22 5.47
N GLY A 59 14.71 -7.23 6.33
CA GLY A 59 14.70 -7.08 7.79
C GLY A 59 13.39 -7.49 8.45
N GLU A 60 13.29 -7.23 9.76
CA GLU A 60 12.17 -7.65 10.59
C GLU A 60 10.88 -6.90 10.22
N ASP A 61 9.78 -7.66 10.16
CA ASP A 61 8.42 -7.19 9.83
C ASP A 61 8.30 -6.47 8.47
N MET A 62 9.14 -6.84 7.51
CA MET A 62 9.07 -6.35 6.13
C MET A 62 8.27 -7.29 5.23
N TYR A 63 7.52 -6.70 4.31
CA TYR A 63 6.64 -7.37 3.36
C TYR A 63 6.80 -6.79 1.96
N THR A 64 6.43 -7.57 0.95
CA THR A 64 6.16 -7.07 -0.40
C THR A 64 4.65 -7.05 -0.63
N ILE A 65 4.17 -6.11 -1.46
CA ILE A 65 2.77 -6.02 -1.89
C ILE A 65 2.77 -6.15 -3.42
N THR A 66 2.34 -7.30 -3.93
CA THR A 66 2.51 -7.71 -5.33
C THR A 66 1.15 -7.80 -6.04
N GLU A 67 1.05 -7.29 -7.27
CA GLU A 67 -0.21 -7.37 -8.02
C GLU A 67 -0.58 -8.81 -8.38
N PHE A 68 -1.88 -9.06 -8.54
CA PHE A 68 -2.37 -10.31 -9.12
C PHE A 68 -2.43 -10.22 -10.65
N ARG A 69 -1.81 -11.19 -11.34
CA ARG A 69 -1.88 -11.35 -12.79
C ARG A 69 -2.37 -12.75 -13.18
N VAL A 70 -2.94 -12.85 -14.39
CA VAL A 70 -3.36 -14.12 -15.02
C VAL A 70 -2.57 -14.44 -16.28
N ASP A 71 -1.64 -13.56 -16.67
CA ASP A 71 -0.72 -13.77 -17.78
C ASP A 71 0.64 -14.26 -17.26
N GLU A 72 1.59 -14.49 -18.18
CA GLU A 72 2.93 -15.00 -17.87
C GLU A 72 3.95 -13.90 -17.51
N SER A 73 3.50 -12.64 -17.40
CA SER A 73 4.41 -11.53 -17.09
C SER A 73 4.79 -11.54 -15.61
N ILE A 74 6.03 -11.12 -15.32
CA ILE A 74 6.47 -10.88 -13.94
C ILE A 74 5.56 -9.81 -13.31
N PRO A 75 4.89 -10.09 -12.18
CA PRO A 75 4.04 -9.14 -11.49
C PRO A 75 4.80 -7.92 -10.97
N GLY A 76 4.16 -6.75 -11.05
CA GLY A 76 4.64 -5.57 -10.36
C GLY A 76 4.42 -5.62 -8.84
N GLN A 77 5.25 -4.88 -8.11
CA GLN A 77 5.19 -4.70 -6.66
C GLN A 77 5.03 -3.21 -6.35
N TRP A 78 4.43 -2.90 -5.21
CA TRP A 78 4.43 -1.53 -4.70
C TRP A 78 5.87 -1.08 -4.47
N ALA A 79 6.30 -0.10 -5.25
CA ALA A 79 7.64 0.44 -5.25
C ALA A 79 7.59 1.93 -4.88
N ARG A 80 8.57 2.40 -4.12
CA ARG A 80 8.64 3.80 -3.71
C ARG A 80 10.06 4.35 -3.82
N PRO A 81 10.21 5.67 -4.02
CA PRO A 81 11.52 6.30 -3.91
C PRO A 81 12.00 6.24 -2.45
N HIS A 82 13.27 5.93 -2.24
CA HIS A 82 13.86 5.88 -0.90
C HIS A 82 14.07 7.27 -0.28
N ASN A 83 14.31 8.29 -1.11
CA ASN A 83 14.76 9.61 -0.70
C ASN A 83 13.73 10.73 -0.90
N GLU A 84 12.81 10.61 -1.86
CA GLU A 84 11.83 11.65 -2.20
C GLU A 84 10.66 11.69 -1.20
N VAL A 85 10.26 12.88 -0.79
CA VAL A 85 9.12 13.12 0.11
C VAL A 85 7.86 13.37 -0.75
N GLY A 86 6.73 12.75 -0.40
CA GLY A 86 5.46 13.04 -1.11
C GLY A 86 5.30 12.33 -2.46
N GLY A 87 6.26 11.47 -2.83
CA GLY A 87 6.27 10.75 -4.10
C GLY A 87 5.14 9.71 -4.22
N PRO A 88 4.73 9.35 -5.44
CA PRO A 88 3.77 8.28 -5.67
C PRO A 88 4.34 6.91 -5.30
N VAL A 89 3.44 5.96 -5.05
CA VAL A 89 3.77 4.53 -5.01
C VAL A 89 3.58 3.98 -6.42
N TYR A 90 4.64 3.51 -7.06
CA TYR A 90 4.58 2.91 -8.39
C TYR A 90 4.32 1.41 -8.33
N LEU A 91 3.92 0.86 -9.46
CA LEU A 91 3.84 -0.58 -9.68
C LEU A 91 5.01 -1.04 -10.56
N TYR A 92 6.11 -1.45 -9.93
CA TYR A 92 7.32 -1.89 -10.64
C TYR A 92 7.58 -3.37 -10.41
N ASP A 93 7.97 -4.10 -11.44
CA ASP A 93 8.65 -5.38 -11.20
C ASP A 93 10.04 -5.15 -10.60
N ARG A 94 10.69 -6.22 -10.14
CA ARG A 94 11.99 -6.10 -9.46
C ARG A 94 13.08 -5.52 -10.35
N ILE A 95 13.08 -5.84 -11.65
CA ILE A 95 14.08 -5.33 -12.59
C ILE A 95 13.94 -3.80 -12.68
N ARG A 96 12.72 -3.32 -12.85
CA ARG A 96 12.44 -1.88 -12.90
C ARG A 96 12.75 -1.16 -11.58
N ALA A 97 12.44 -1.79 -10.45
CA ALA A 97 12.77 -1.24 -9.13
C ALA A 97 14.29 -1.09 -8.94
N GLU A 98 15.08 -2.08 -9.36
CA GLU A 98 16.54 -2.02 -9.36
C GLU A 98 17.09 -0.92 -10.27
N GLU A 99 16.58 -0.80 -11.50
CA GLU A 99 16.98 0.25 -12.46
C GLU A 99 16.76 1.66 -11.91
N THR A 100 15.65 1.87 -11.23
CA THR A 100 15.24 3.18 -10.71
C THR A 100 15.81 3.47 -9.31
N GLY A 101 16.37 2.47 -8.62
CA GLY A 101 16.80 2.57 -7.22
C GLY A 101 15.64 2.67 -6.22
N TYR A 102 14.47 2.14 -6.59
CA TYR A 102 13.27 2.15 -5.76
C TYR A 102 13.26 0.94 -4.82
N VAL A 103 12.59 1.09 -3.68
CA VAL A 103 12.45 0.03 -2.68
C VAL A 103 11.04 -0.56 -2.71
N CYS A 104 10.95 -1.87 -2.56
CA CYS A 104 9.68 -2.64 -2.62
C CYS A 104 9.28 -3.26 -1.26
N GLU A 105 9.98 -2.89 -0.19
CA GLU A 105 9.79 -3.42 1.17
C GLU A 105 8.90 -2.51 2.02
N TRP A 106 7.89 -3.06 2.69
CA TRP A 106 6.91 -2.29 3.45
C TRP A 106 6.72 -2.90 4.82
N ARG A 107 6.46 -2.07 5.84
CA ARG A 107 6.01 -2.56 7.14
C ARG A 107 4.50 -2.38 7.26
N ILE A 108 3.80 -3.45 7.61
CA ILE A 108 2.34 -3.46 7.80
C ILE A 108 2.08 -3.60 9.30
N GLN A 109 1.51 -2.58 9.93
CA GLN A 109 1.35 -2.50 11.38
C GLN A 109 -0.12 -2.28 11.75
N PRO A 110 -0.67 -2.93 12.77
CA PRO A 110 -2.01 -2.64 13.26
C PRO A 110 -2.13 -1.15 13.65
N ALA A 111 -3.17 -0.47 13.19
CA ALA A 111 -3.37 0.94 13.49
C ALA A 111 -4.01 1.18 14.87
N TYR A 112 -4.73 0.18 15.38
CA TYR A 112 -5.35 0.16 16.69
C TYR A 112 -5.15 -1.21 17.30
N GLU A 113 -4.97 -1.28 18.62
CA GLU A 113 -4.81 -2.57 19.32
C GLU A 113 -6.10 -3.41 19.27
N ASP A 114 -7.27 -2.75 19.26
CA ASP A 114 -8.58 -3.40 19.42
C ASP A 114 -9.44 -3.48 18.15
N VAL A 115 -8.92 -3.07 16.99
CA VAL A 115 -9.68 -3.06 15.73
C VAL A 115 -9.01 -3.94 14.69
N ASP A 116 -9.59 -5.11 14.46
CA ASP A 116 -9.08 -6.07 13.48
C ASP A 116 -9.21 -5.55 12.04
N GLY A 117 -8.29 -5.97 11.18
CA GLY A 117 -8.26 -5.61 9.76
C GLY A 117 -7.78 -4.19 9.46
N VAL A 118 -7.52 -3.32 10.45
CA VAL A 118 -7.12 -1.93 10.22
C VAL A 118 -5.63 -1.75 10.43
N PHE A 119 -4.91 -1.42 9.35
CA PHE A 119 -3.46 -1.34 9.33
C PHE A 119 -2.94 -0.02 8.77
N ASN A 120 -1.78 0.41 9.26
CA ASN A 120 -0.94 1.38 8.57
C ASN A 120 0.04 0.64 7.65
N ILE A 121 0.30 1.20 6.47
CA ILE A 121 1.32 0.71 5.53
C ILE A 121 2.46 1.74 5.54
N MET A 122 3.54 1.39 6.24
CA MET A 122 4.69 2.24 6.49
C MET A 122 5.69 2.11 5.34
N GLY A 123 6.10 3.25 4.80
CA GLY A 123 7.17 3.39 3.83
C GLY A 123 8.49 3.78 4.49
N ASN A 124 8.99 4.98 4.19
CA ASN A 124 10.27 5.46 4.68
C ASN A 124 10.15 6.06 6.09
N SER A 125 11.08 5.72 6.98
CA SER A 125 11.28 6.43 8.24
C SER A 125 12.25 7.59 8.04
N ARG A 126 11.93 8.78 8.58
CA ARG A 126 12.73 9.99 8.43
C ARG A 126 12.93 10.66 9.78
N ILE A 127 13.92 11.55 9.85
CA ILE A 127 14.09 12.39 11.04
C ILE A 127 12.85 13.28 11.18
N GLY A 128 12.10 13.11 12.27
CA GLY A 128 10.91 13.90 12.61
C GLY A 128 9.61 13.51 11.91
N SER A 129 9.62 12.54 10.99
CA SER A 129 8.40 12.10 10.29
C SER A 129 8.50 10.67 9.80
N THR A 130 7.36 10.10 9.42
CA THR A 130 7.28 8.80 8.74
C THR A 130 6.38 8.94 7.52
N ASP A 131 6.80 8.36 6.41
CA ASP A 131 6.00 8.29 5.20
C ASP A 131 5.04 7.09 5.30
N TRP A 132 3.75 7.38 5.18
CA TRP A 132 2.70 6.37 5.17
C TRP A 132 2.03 6.33 3.80
N ALA A 133 1.70 5.14 3.31
CA ALA A 133 0.89 5.05 2.10
C ALA A 133 -0.50 5.65 2.39
N ASP A 134 -0.91 6.64 1.60
CA ASP A 134 -2.22 7.29 1.64
C ASP A 134 -2.78 7.42 0.21
N LEU A 135 -4.02 7.87 0.09
CA LEU A 135 -4.69 8.12 -1.20
C LEU A 135 -4.88 9.63 -1.40
N ARG A 136 -4.49 10.13 -2.59
CA ARG A 136 -4.77 11.51 -3.04
C ARG A 136 -5.42 11.51 -4.41
N GLU A 137 -5.89 12.68 -4.82
CA GLU A 137 -6.25 12.95 -6.22
C GLU A 137 -5.10 13.67 -6.92
N GLU A 138 -4.63 13.13 -8.03
CA GLU A 138 -3.60 13.72 -8.89
C GLU A 138 -4.12 13.71 -10.34
N GLY A 139 -4.19 14.88 -10.98
CA GLY A 139 -4.71 14.99 -12.34
C GLY A 139 -6.16 14.48 -12.52
N GLY A 140 -6.99 14.60 -11.48
CA GLY A 140 -8.39 14.10 -11.49
C GLY A 140 -8.52 12.58 -11.33
N LYS A 141 -7.45 11.88 -10.96
CA LYS A 141 -7.43 10.43 -10.73
C LYS A 141 -6.94 10.10 -9.32
N PRO A 142 -7.47 9.04 -8.70
CA PRO A 142 -6.92 8.55 -7.43
C PRO A 142 -5.50 8.01 -7.63
N GLN A 143 -4.62 8.31 -6.68
CA GLN A 143 -3.22 7.90 -6.67
C GLN A 143 -2.79 7.55 -5.24
N VAL A 144 -2.18 6.37 -5.07
CA VAL A 144 -1.50 5.98 -3.83
C VAL A 144 -0.15 6.69 -3.77
N TYR A 145 0.15 7.34 -2.65
CA TYR A 145 1.36 8.14 -2.48
C TYR A 145 1.91 8.04 -1.06
N LEU A 146 3.15 8.49 -0.88
CA LEU A 146 3.81 8.60 0.42
C LEU A 146 3.43 9.92 1.10
N LYS A 147 2.55 9.87 2.09
CA LYS A 147 2.25 11.05 2.91
C LYS A 147 3.22 11.14 4.10
N PRO A 148 4.06 12.18 4.18
CA PRO A 148 4.86 12.42 5.37
C PRO A 148 3.95 12.86 6.53
N VAL A 149 3.97 12.14 7.63
CA VAL A 149 3.24 12.48 8.85
C VAL A 149 4.25 12.70 9.99
N PRO A 150 4.22 13.87 10.66
CA PRO A 150 5.06 14.12 11.82
C PRO A 150 4.66 13.23 13.01
N VAL A 151 5.65 12.84 13.81
CA VAL A 151 5.44 12.00 15.00
C VAL A 151 5.03 12.88 16.19
N VAL A 152 3.78 13.34 16.17
CA VAL A 152 3.18 14.17 17.24
C VAL A 152 1.81 13.61 17.66
N PRO A 153 1.37 13.84 18.91
CA PRO A 153 0.05 13.40 19.36
C PRO A 153 -1.10 13.97 18.52
N ASN A 154 -2.20 13.21 18.44
CA ASN A 154 -3.47 13.59 17.78
C ASN A 154 -3.40 13.78 16.26
N MET A 155 -2.27 13.48 15.61
CA MET A 155 -2.19 13.45 14.15
C MET A 155 -2.88 12.19 13.61
N TYR A 156 -3.70 12.37 12.58
CA TYR A 156 -4.24 11.26 11.82
C TYR A 156 -3.14 10.60 10.98
N ILE A 157 -2.85 9.33 11.27
CA ILE A 157 -1.98 8.49 10.46
C ILE A 157 -2.84 7.73 9.42
N PRO A 158 -2.52 7.83 8.11
CA PRO A 158 -3.22 7.08 7.06
C PRO A 158 -3.29 5.59 7.36
N ARG A 159 -4.46 5.00 7.11
CA ARG A 159 -4.75 3.61 7.42
C ARG A 159 -5.65 3.00 6.36
N TRP A 160 -5.58 1.69 6.29
CA TRP A 160 -6.26 0.86 5.31
C TRP A 160 -6.99 -0.26 6.03
N PHE A 161 -8.17 -0.63 5.53
CA PHE A 161 -8.80 -1.89 5.90
C PHE A 161 -8.26 -2.97 4.97
N ILE A 162 -7.47 -3.90 5.52
CA ILE A 162 -6.85 -5.01 4.79
C ILE A 162 -7.60 -6.29 5.15
N SER A 163 -8.26 -6.88 4.16
CA SER A 163 -9.07 -8.09 4.34
C SER A 163 -8.60 -9.21 3.42
N LYS A 164 -8.47 -10.42 3.97
CA LYS A 164 -8.06 -11.62 3.24
C LYS A 164 -9.11 -11.96 2.18
N VAL A 165 -8.64 -12.46 1.04
CA VAL A 165 -9.47 -12.96 -0.06
C VAL A 165 -9.34 -14.48 -0.06
N ASP A 166 -10.48 -15.15 0.09
CA ASP A 166 -10.61 -16.61 -0.02
C ASP A 166 -10.46 -17.10 -1.48
#